data_AF-A0A6B1IY87-F1
#
_entry.id   AF-A0A6B1IY87-F1
#
_cell.length_a   1.000
_cell.length_b   1.000
_cell.length_c   1.000
_cell.angle_alpha   90.00
_cell.angle_beta   90.00
_cell.angle_gamma   90.00
#
_symmetry.space_group_name_H-M   'P 1'
#
loop_
_entity.id
_entity.type
_entity.pdbx_description
1 polymer ?
#
loop_
_entity_poly.entity_id
_entity_poly.type
_entity_poly.pdbx_seq_one_letter_code
_entity_poly.pdbx_strand_id
1 'polypeptide(L)'
;MDGTLDHVMIRVEDLEESLDWYQTHLNYEEKGRWEADTFTNVFLGPEDVHEDGALLELTYNHDGRTYEIGDAWGHIAVRVPEDALQESYDQLMAEGVEDYRDPESCGNRYAFVTDPDGHEIEIVKRDHGAKWSIDHTMIRVEDADEALGYWTRKFEYTEVPGRWEADSFSNYFVAPEDAPDEAMKVELTYNYDGREYTMGDGWGHVAVRVDDLDDAWDALMTREAPDYRDPASCDHNYAFTKDQDGHEVELVTRD
;
A
#
# COMPACT_ATOMS: atom_id res chain seq x y z
N MET A 1 -10.97 11.42 12.29
CA MET A 1 -10.35 11.13 11.00
C MET A 1 -10.43 9.64 10.86
N ASP A 2 -11.25 9.18 9.94
CA ASP A 2 -11.73 7.82 9.75
C ASP A 2 -11.88 7.53 8.25
N GLY A 3 -11.23 8.34 7.40
CA GLY A 3 -11.26 8.15 5.97
C GLY A 3 -10.49 6.90 5.57
N THR A 4 -10.90 6.30 4.45
CA THR A 4 -10.28 5.11 3.88
C THR A 4 -8.90 5.44 3.28
N LEU A 5 -8.10 4.40 3.03
CA LEU A 5 -6.84 4.57 2.32
C LEU A 5 -7.12 4.87 0.84
N ASP A 6 -6.50 5.92 0.32
CA ASP A 6 -6.72 6.41 -1.05
C ASP A 6 -5.82 5.70 -2.06
N HIS A 7 -4.54 5.63 -1.75
CA HIS A 7 -3.54 4.97 -2.59
C HIS A 7 -2.31 4.55 -1.78
N VAL A 8 -1.48 3.73 -2.41
CA VAL A 8 -0.12 3.40 -1.97
C VAL A 8 0.83 3.75 -3.10
N MET A 9 1.92 4.44 -2.78
CA MET A 9 2.86 4.96 -3.77
C MET A 9 4.14 4.14 -3.81
N ILE A 10 4.53 3.75 -5.02
CA ILE A 10 5.82 3.16 -5.33
C ILE A 10 6.55 3.98 -6.39
N ARG A 11 7.88 3.97 -6.33
CA ARG A 11 8.72 4.60 -7.35
C ARG A 11 9.18 3.57 -8.36
N VAL A 12 9.17 3.96 -9.62
CA VAL A 12 9.55 3.09 -10.74
C VAL A 12 10.68 3.71 -11.55
N GLU A 13 11.56 2.87 -12.11
CA GLU A 13 12.72 3.30 -12.89
C GLU A 13 12.41 3.49 -14.39
N ASP A 14 11.39 2.81 -14.91
CA ASP A 14 10.88 2.97 -16.28
C ASP A 14 9.35 2.95 -16.28
N LEU A 15 8.75 4.12 -16.49
CA LEU A 15 7.29 4.27 -16.45
C LEU A 15 6.58 3.46 -17.54
N GLU A 16 7.16 3.33 -18.74
CA GLU A 16 6.51 2.59 -19.82
C GLU A 16 6.52 1.09 -19.53
N GLU A 17 7.62 0.56 -18.99
CA GLU A 17 7.74 -0.83 -18.57
C GLU A 17 6.76 -1.18 -17.44
N SER A 18 6.70 -0.35 -16.38
CA SER A 18 5.75 -0.60 -15.27
C SER A 18 4.30 -0.51 -15.76
N LEU A 19 3.95 0.48 -16.58
CA LEU A 19 2.60 0.60 -17.13
C LEU A 19 2.21 -0.62 -17.96
N ASP A 20 3.08 -1.11 -18.83
CA ASP A 20 2.84 -2.31 -19.64
C ASP A 20 2.65 -3.54 -18.75
N TRP A 21 3.48 -3.69 -17.71
CA TRP A 21 3.41 -4.80 -16.76
C TRP A 21 2.05 -4.82 -16.02
N TYR A 22 1.67 -3.71 -15.39
CA TYR A 22 0.42 -3.64 -14.60
C TYR A 22 -0.83 -3.75 -15.50
N GLN A 23 -0.81 -3.18 -16.69
CA GLN A 23 -1.92 -3.29 -17.65
C GLN A 23 -2.05 -4.70 -18.21
N THR A 24 -0.95 -5.36 -18.54
CA THR A 24 -0.95 -6.69 -19.16
C THR A 24 -1.30 -7.78 -18.15
N HIS A 25 -0.67 -7.77 -16.99
CA HIS A 25 -0.72 -8.90 -16.05
C HIS A 25 -1.85 -8.75 -15.02
N LEU A 26 -2.15 -7.51 -14.60
CA LEU A 26 -3.19 -7.23 -13.62
C LEU A 26 -4.43 -6.53 -14.21
N ASN A 27 -4.49 -6.34 -15.54
CA ASN A 27 -5.58 -5.62 -16.21
C ASN A 27 -5.89 -4.26 -15.56
N TYR A 28 -4.87 -3.56 -15.07
CA TYR A 28 -5.05 -2.24 -14.50
C TYR A 28 -5.35 -1.22 -15.59
N GLU A 29 -6.14 -0.20 -15.22
CA GLU A 29 -6.40 0.98 -16.03
C GLU A 29 -5.82 2.22 -15.35
N GLU A 30 -5.42 3.20 -16.16
CA GLU A 30 -5.10 4.54 -15.67
C GLU A 30 -6.37 5.22 -15.16
N LYS A 31 -6.38 5.50 -13.85
CA LYS A 31 -7.46 6.21 -13.14
C LYS A 31 -7.16 7.70 -12.99
N GLY A 32 -5.89 8.09 -13.10
CA GLY A 32 -5.47 9.48 -13.03
C GLY A 32 -3.99 9.62 -13.37
N ARG A 33 -3.59 10.82 -13.81
CA ARG A 33 -2.21 11.15 -14.11
C ARG A 33 -1.92 12.61 -13.77
N TRP A 34 -0.75 12.83 -13.20
CA TRP A 34 -0.19 14.15 -12.97
C TRP A 34 1.20 14.22 -13.58
N GLU A 35 1.41 15.21 -14.46
CA GLU A 35 2.69 15.45 -15.11
C GLU A 35 3.31 16.75 -14.57
N ALA A 36 4.43 16.61 -13.86
CA ALA A 36 5.28 17.71 -13.45
C ALA A 36 6.54 17.79 -14.32
N ASP A 37 7.30 18.87 -14.23
CA ASP A 37 8.54 19.01 -14.99
C ASP A 37 9.59 17.93 -14.62
N THR A 38 9.61 17.50 -13.35
CA THR A 38 10.65 16.61 -12.80
C THR A 38 10.17 15.19 -12.51
N PHE A 39 8.87 14.94 -12.49
CA PHE A 39 8.30 13.62 -12.21
C PHE A 39 6.92 13.46 -12.85
N THR A 40 6.48 12.22 -12.99
CA THR A 40 5.13 11.85 -13.41
C THR A 40 4.53 10.90 -12.38
N ASN A 41 3.29 11.16 -11.97
CA ASN A 41 2.50 10.25 -11.15
C ASN A 41 1.37 9.64 -11.99
N VAL A 42 1.16 8.32 -11.87
CA VAL A 42 0.07 7.61 -12.54
C VAL A 42 -0.65 6.72 -11.52
N PHE A 43 -1.96 6.89 -11.41
CA PHE A 43 -2.81 6.10 -10.53
C PHE A 43 -3.44 4.96 -11.32
N LEU A 44 -3.30 3.74 -10.82
CA LEU A 44 -3.72 2.51 -11.47
C LEU A 44 -4.64 1.68 -10.57
N GLY A 45 -5.59 0.98 -11.19
CA GLY A 45 -6.43 -0.02 -10.54
C GLY A 45 -7.31 -0.74 -11.55
N PRO A 46 -8.02 -1.81 -11.16
CA PRO A 46 -8.92 -2.52 -12.07
C PRO A 46 -10.06 -1.63 -12.56
N GLU A 47 -10.65 -1.95 -13.72
CA GLU A 47 -11.81 -1.24 -14.30
C GLU A 47 -12.90 -1.00 -13.25
N ASP A 48 -13.33 -2.08 -12.60
CA ASP A 48 -14.42 -2.13 -11.62
C ASP A 48 -13.95 -1.96 -10.16
N VAL A 49 -12.88 -1.18 -9.91
CA VAL A 49 -12.44 -0.88 -8.53
C VAL A 49 -13.58 -0.22 -7.74
N HIS A 50 -13.77 -0.62 -6.47
CA HIS A 50 -14.76 -0.03 -5.58
C HIS A 50 -14.46 1.47 -5.35
N GLU A 51 -15.48 2.30 -5.10
CA GLU A 51 -15.27 3.74 -4.89
C GLU A 51 -14.37 4.06 -3.68
N ASP A 52 -14.42 3.20 -2.66
CA ASP A 52 -13.55 3.24 -1.48
C ASP A 52 -12.32 2.31 -1.57
N GLY A 53 -12.11 1.67 -2.72
CA GLY A 53 -10.90 0.89 -2.97
C GLY A 53 -9.69 1.80 -3.23
N ALA A 54 -8.52 1.41 -2.72
CA ALA A 54 -7.30 2.14 -2.96
C ALA A 54 -6.72 1.89 -4.35
N LEU A 55 -5.95 2.85 -4.85
CA LEU A 55 -5.22 2.77 -6.11
C LEU A 55 -3.72 2.54 -5.86
N LEU A 56 -3.03 2.03 -6.88
CA LEU A 56 -1.57 2.05 -6.92
C LEU A 56 -1.13 3.36 -7.56
N GLU A 57 -0.32 4.15 -6.87
CA GLU A 57 0.36 5.31 -7.45
C GLU A 57 1.78 4.92 -7.88
N LEU A 58 2.07 5.08 -9.16
CA LEU A 58 3.43 5.00 -9.68
C LEU A 58 4.02 6.41 -9.75
N THR A 59 5.19 6.62 -9.15
CA THR A 59 5.98 7.85 -9.32
C THR A 59 7.25 7.57 -10.11
N TYR A 60 7.35 8.19 -11.28
CA TYR A 60 8.54 8.15 -12.13
C TYR A 60 9.29 9.49 -12.07
N ASN A 61 10.53 9.48 -11.63
CA ASN A 61 11.40 10.67 -11.63
C ASN A 61 12.16 10.77 -12.96
N HIS A 62 12.13 11.95 -13.60
CA HIS A 62 12.67 12.18 -14.95
C HIS A 62 14.20 12.25 -15.03
N ASP A 63 14.91 11.85 -13.98
CA ASP A 63 16.37 11.95 -13.88
C ASP A 63 17.11 10.60 -13.97
N GLY A 64 16.37 9.51 -14.21
CA GLY A 64 16.95 8.18 -14.44
C GLY A 64 17.68 7.61 -13.23
N ARG A 65 17.26 8.01 -12.01
CA ARG A 65 17.73 7.41 -10.77
C ARG A 65 17.21 5.98 -10.61
N THR A 66 17.94 5.19 -9.85
CA THR A 66 17.55 3.85 -9.41
C THR A 66 17.15 3.87 -7.94
N TYR A 67 16.38 2.88 -7.49
CA TYR A 67 15.90 2.81 -6.11
C TYR A 67 16.42 1.61 -5.34
N GLU A 68 16.53 1.77 -4.03
CA GLU A 68 16.75 0.70 -3.07
C GLU A 68 15.39 0.37 -2.42
N ILE A 69 14.87 -0.84 -2.59
CA ILE A 69 13.56 -1.23 -2.02
C ILE A 69 13.55 -1.17 -0.49
N GLY A 70 14.68 -1.53 0.14
CA GLY A 70 14.75 -1.69 1.60
C GLY A 70 14.02 -2.94 2.09
N ASP A 71 13.78 -3.01 3.40
CA ASP A 71 13.03 -4.07 4.05
C ASP A 71 12.03 -3.54 5.11
N ALA A 72 11.77 -2.23 5.19
CA ALA A 72 10.73 -1.69 6.05
C ALA A 72 9.33 -1.88 5.45
N TRP A 73 9.18 -1.66 4.15
CA TRP A 73 7.94 -1.95 3.43
C TRP A 73 7.96 -3.40 2.89
N GLY A 74 6.85 -4.11 3.02
CA GLY A 74 6.71 -5.48 2.57
C GLY A 74 6.26 -5.55 1.12
N HIS A 75 4.97 -5.31 0.91
CA HIS A 75 4.29 -5.60 -0.34
C HIS A 75 2.97 -4.83 -0.45
N ILE A 76 2.40 -4.82 -1.64
CA ILE A 76 0.95 -4.68 -1.81
C ILE A 76 0.35 -6.07 -2.04
N ALA A 77 -0.87 -6.27 -1.58
CA ALA A 77 -1.63 -7.48 -1.84
C ALA A 77 -2.80 -7.19 -2.76
N VAL A 78 -2.96 -8.01 -3.80
CA VAL A 78 -4.03 -7.92 -4.79
C VAL A 78 -4.98 -9.11 -4.67
N ARG A 79 -6.29 -8.83 -4.80
CA ARG A 79 -7.34 -9.83 -4.60
C ARG A 79 -7.48 -10.76 -5.80
N VAL A 80 -7.76 -12.03 -5.53
CA VAL A 80 -8.32 -12.97 -6.51
C VAL A 80 -9.50 -13.71 -5.87
N PRO A 81 -10.47 -14.20 -6.67
CA PRO A 81 -11.53 -15.06 -6.16
C PRO A 81 -11.01 -16.26 -5.36
N GLU A 82 -11.79 -16.75 -4.39
CA GLU A 82 -11.39 -17.82 -3.45
C GLU A 82 -10.87 -19.10 -4.13
N ASP A 83 -11.35 -19.43 -5.31
CA ASP A 83 -10.99 -20.63 -6.08
C ASP A 83 -9.97 -20.35 -7.20
N ALA A 84 -9.53 -19.09 -7.37
CA ALA A 84 -8.75 -18.66 -8.52
C ALA A 84 -7.25 -18.43 -8.23
N LEU A 85 -6.76 -18.69 -7.01
CA LEU A 85 -5.35 -18.45 -6.65
C LEU A 85 -4.36 -19.18 -7.57
N GLN A 86 -4.51 -20.50 -7.69
CA GLN A 86 -3.59 -21.30 -8.50
C GLN A 86 -3.66 -20.91 -9.97
N GLU A 87 -4.87 -20.76 -10.53
CA GLU A 87 -5.05 -20.38 -11.93
C GLU A 87 -4.48 -19.00 -12.23
N SER A 88 -4.69 -18.02 -11.33
CA SER A 88 -4.17 -16.67 -11.52
C SER A 88 -2.64 -16.63 -11.40
N TYR A 89 -2.06 -17.41 -10.50
CA TYR A 89 -0.60 -17.56 -10.42
C TYR A 89 -0.02 -18.22 -11.68
N ASP A 90 -0.61 -19.34 -12.11
CA ASP A 90 -0.17 -20.07 -13.31
C ASP A 90 -0.27 -19.20 -14.57
N GLN A 91 -1.30 -18.34 -14.65
CA GLN A 91 -1.44 -17.34 -15.71
C GLN A 91 -0.23 -16.39 -15.74
N LEU A 92 0.14 -15.77 -14.60
CA LEU A 92 1.27 -14.85 -14.51
C LEU A 92 2.58 -15.53 -14.92
N MET A 93 2.81 -16.77 -14.47
CA MET A 93 3.98 -17.55 -14.85
C MET A 93 4.02 -17.85 -16.36
N ALA A 94 2.87 -18.16 -16.97
CA ALA A 94 2.77 -18.38 -18.41
C ALA A 94 3.00 -17.11 -19.24
N GLU A 95 2.70 -15.94 -18.66
CA GLU A 95 2.93 -14.63 -19.24
C GLU A 95 4.36 -14.10 -19.03
N GLY A 96 5.18 -14.81 -18.23
CA GLY A 96 6.59 -14.50 -18.01
C GLY A 96 6.86 -13.54 -16.85
N VAL A 97 5.89 -13.34 -15.96
CA VAL A 97 6.09 -12.61 -14.71
C VAL A 97 7.10 -13.35 -13.82
N GLU A 98 7.97 -12.62 -13.14
CA GLU A 98 8.99 -13.19 -12.26
C GLU A 98 8.36 -13.90 -11.05
N ASP A 99 8.80 -15.14 -10.82
CA ASP A 99 8.42 -15.95 -9.65
C ASP A 99 9.13 -15.42 -8.40
N TYR A 100 8.38 -15.32 -7.29
CA TYR A 100 8.96 -15.04 -5.99
C TYR A 100 8.60 -16.09 -4.94
N ARG A 101 7.30 -16.34 -4.72
CA ARG A 101 6.83 -17.39 -3.80
C ARG A 101 5.54 -18.03 -4.31
N ASP A 102 5.64 -19.28 -4.76
CA ASP A 102 4.50 -20.04 -5.28
C ASP A 102 3.42 -20.37 -4.21
N PRO A 103 2.18 -20.72 -4.63
CA PRO A 103 1.12 -21.09 -3.71
C PRO A 103 1.46 -22.26 -2.77
N GLU A 104 2.15 -23.30 -3.24
CA GLU A 104 2.47 -24.48 -2.41
C GLU A 104 3.41 -24.11 -1.27
N SER A 105 4.41 -23.28 -1.56
CA SER A 105 5.36 -22.70 -0.60
C SER A 105 4.66 -21.85 0.47
N CYS A 106 3.49 -21.29 0.15
CA CYS A 106 2.66 -20.47 1.04
C CYS A 106 1.46 -21.24 1.64
N GLY A 107 1.45 -22.57 1.56
CA GLY A 107 0.39 -23.41 2.10
C GLY A 107 -0.95 -23.26 1.38
N ASN A 108 -0.92 -22.87 0.10
CA ASN A 108 -2.05 -22.63 -0.80
C ASN A 108 -3.03 -21.57 -0.29
N ARG A 109 -2.54 -20.57 0.46
CA ARG A 109 -3.35 -19.47 1.00
C ARG A 109 -3.17 -18.16 0.23
N TYR A 110 -1.96 -17.92 -0.26
CA TYR A 110 -1.54 -16.76 -1.03
C TYR A 110 -0.35 -17.16 -1.89
N ALA A 111 0.13 -16.24 -2.73
CA ALA A 111 1.37 -16.39 -3.51
C ALA A 111 2.01 -15.00 -3.67
N PHE A 112 3.24 -14.93 -4.18
CA PHE A 112 3.87 -13.67 -4.52
C PHE A 112 4.54 -13.71 -5.89
N VAL A 113 4.51 -12.56 -6.55
CA VAL A 113 5.33 -12.21 -7.72
C VAL A 113 6.03 -10.87 -7.45
N THR A 114 6.93 -10.45 -8.34
CA THR A 114 7.50 -9.10 -8.32
C THR A 114 7.15 -8.33 -9.58
N ASP A 115 7.01 -7.00 -9.44
CA ASP A 115 6.95 -6.08 -10.58
C ASP A 115 8.35 -5.91 -11.22
N PRO A 116 8.51 -5.12 -12.30
CA PRO A 116 9.79 -4.93 -12.98
C PRO A 116 10.91 -4.34 -12.09
N ASP A 117 10.55 -3.51 -11.11
CA ASP A 117 11.47 -2.83 -10.20
C ASP A 117 11.77 -3.65 -8.93
N GLY A 118 11.08 -4.79 -8.75
CA GLY A 118 11.28 -5.70 -7.62
C GLY A 118 10.34 -5.48 -6.43
N HIS A 119 9.29 -4.67 -6.57
CA HIS A 119 8.24 -4.54 -5.57
C HIS A 119 7.47 -5.85 -5.44
N GLU A 120 7.32 -6.34 -4.21
CA GLU A 120 6.58 -7.57 -3.93
C GLU A 120 5.07 -7.35 -4.09
N ILE A 121 4.41 -8.23 -4.85
CA ILE A 121 2.97 -8.26 -5.07
C ILE A 121 2.42 -9.58 -4.54
N GLU A 122 1.71 -9.54 -3.41
CA GLU A 122 1.01 -10.69 -2.86
C GLU A 122 -0.31 -10.94 -3.60
N ILE A 123 -0.63 -12.19 -3.90
CA ILE A 123 -1.91 -12.60 -4.47
C ILE A 123 -2.72 -13.29 -3.38
N VAL A 124 -3.82 -12.66 -2.97
CA VAL A 124 -4.64 -13.14 -1.85
C VAL A 124 -6.06 -13.48 -2.25
N LYS A 125 -6.58 -14.57 -1.70
CA LYS A 125 -7.97 -15.00 -1.91
C LYS A 125 -8.95 -14.13 -1.15
N ARG A 126 -9.98 -13.62 -1.83
CA ARG A 126 -11.13 -12.92 -1.23
C ARG A 126 -12.42 -13.32 -1.93
N ASP A 127 -13.53 -13.17 -1.20
CA ASP A 127 -14.90 -13.36 -1.67
C ASP A 127 -15.59 -12.03 -2.05
N HIS A 128 -14.86 -10.92 -1.94
CA HIS A 128 -15.28 -9.55 -2.24
C HIS A 128 -14.19 -8.79 -3.01
N GLY A 129 -14.55 -7.62 -3.54
CA GLY A 129 -13.67 -6.80 -4.36
C GLY A 129 -13.43 -7.33 -5.77
N ALA A 130 -13.08 -6.42 -6.68
CA ALA A 130 -12.70 -6.79 -8.03
C ALA A 130 -11.40 -7.61 -8.02
N LYS A 131 -11.28 -8.56 -8.97
CA LYS A 131 -9.99 -9.24 -9.21
C LYS A 131 -8.92 -8.18 -9.46
N TRP A 132 -7.78 -8.38 -8.84
CA TRP A 132 -6.61 -7.49 -8.80
C TRP A 132 -6.76 -6.20 -8.02
N SER A 133 -7.91 -5.89 -7.42
CA SER A 133 -8.00 -4.73 -6.50
C SER A 133 -7.09 -4.92 -5.27
N ILE A 134 -6.59 -3.83 -4.71
CA ILE A 134 -5.65 -3.87 -3.58
C ILE A 134 -6.39 -4.19 -2.28
N ASP A 135 -5.98 -5.26 -1.61
CA ASP A 135 -6.49 -5.71 -0.31
C ASP A 135 -5.82 -5.00 0.87
N HIS A 136 -4.49 -4.98 0.85
CA HIS A 136 -3.71 -4.31 1.87
C HIS A 136 -2.35 -3.91 1.33
N THR A 137 -1.72 -2.98 2.04
CA THR A 137 -0.29 -2.72 1.95
C THR A 137 0.36 -3.14 3.27
N MET A 138 1.51 -3.79 3.21
CA MET A 138 2.22 -4.30 4.38
C MET A 138 3.42 -3.43 4.72
N ILE A 139 3.49 -2.98 5.97
CA ILE A 139 4.66 -2.35 6.55
C ILE A 139 5.15 -3.17 7.74
N ARG A 140 6.47 -3.29 7.87
CA ARG A 140 7.10 -3.94 9.00
C ARG A 140 7.30 -2.92 10.11
N VAL A 141 7.00 -3.33 11.34
CA VAL A 141 7.06 -2.44 12.51
C VAL A 141 7.98 -3.02 13.57
N GLU A 142 8.66 -2.14 14.31
CA GLU A 142 9.64 -2.52 15.32
C GLU A 142 8.99 -2.75 16.70
N ASP A 143 7.82 -2.14 16.94
CA ASP A 143 7.00 -2.37 18.13
C ASP A 143 5.51 -2.39 17.75
N ALA A 144 4.85 -3.53 17.98
CA ALA A 144 3.44 -3.72 17.63
C ALA A 144 2.48 -2.82 18.43
N ASP A 145 2.78 -2.54 19.71
CA ASP A 145 1.92 -1.71 20.56
C ASP A 145 2.02 -0.23 20.14
N GLU A 146 3.22 0.24 19.79
CA GLU A 146 3.41 1.59 19.26
C GLU A 146 2.73 1.76 17.90
N ALA A 147 2.88 0.78 16.99
CA ALA A 147 2.25 0.80 15.67
C ALA A 147 0.72 0.79 15.74
N LEU A 148 0.13 -0.14 16.50
CA LEU A 148 -1.31 -0.19 16.70
C LEU A 148 -1.82 1.08 17.40
N GLY A 149 -1.06 1.59 18.38
CA GLY A 149 -1.34 2.83 19.07
C GLY A 149 -1.31 4.05 18.15
N TYR A 150 -0.41 4.09 17.18
CA TYR A 150 -0.34 5.13 16.15
C TYR A 150 -1.62 5.15 15.32
N TRP A 151 -1.96 4.04 14.65
CA TRP A 151 -3.16 3.99 13.80
C TRP A 151 -4.45 4.23 14.59
N THR A 152 -4.56 3.68 15.80
CA THR A 152 -5.73 3.91 16.66
C THR A 152 -5.84 5.35 17.12
N ARG A 153 -4.75 5.96 17.61
CA ARG A 153 -4.81 7.30 18.22
C ARG A 153 -4.83 8.41 17.18
N LYS A 154 -4.04 8.28 16.11
CA LYS A 154 -3.87 9.34 15.11
C LYS A 154 -4.99 9.32 14.08
N PHE A 155 -5.37 8.12 13.64
CA PHE A 155 -6.35 7.92 12.56
C PHE A 155 -7.62 7.20 12.99
N GLU A 156 -7.82 6.93 14.29
CA GLU A 156 -9.05 6.25 14.79
C GLU A 156 -9.33 4.89 14.10
N TYR A 157 -8.32 4.30 13.46
CA TYR A 157 -8.45 2.97 12.87
C TYR A 157 -8.56 1.93 13.98
N THR A 158 -9.21 0.83 13.64
CA THR A 158 -9.37 -0.31 14.54
C THR A 158 -8.70 -1.53 13.95
N GLU A 159 -8.31 -2.47 14.80
CA GLU A 159 -7.87 -3.79 14.33
C GLU A 159 -9.08 -4.51 13.70
N VAL A 160 -8.97 -4.87 12.43
CA VAL A 160 -10.00 -5.60 11.69
C VAL A 160 -9.66 -7.10 11.60
N PRO A 161 -10.64 -7.97 11.30
CA PRO A 161 -10.37 -9.40 11.14
C PRO A 161 -9.29 -9.66 10.07
N GLY A 162 -8.39 -10.60 10.36
CA GLY A 162 -7.26 -10.91 9.49
C GLY A 162 -5.99 -11.27 10.26
N ARG A 163 -5.93 -10.98 11.56
CA ARG A 163 -4.77 -11.26 12.41
C ARG A 163 -4.24 -12.68 12.21
N TRP A 164 -2.93 -12.75 11.99
CA TRP A 164 -2.20 -14.00 11.91
C TRP A 164 -1.05 -14.00 12.92
N GLU A 165 -1.08 -14.99 13.81
CA GLU A 165 0.00 -15.29 14.73
C GLU A 165 0.83 -16.49 14.22
N ALA A 166 2.13 -16.31 14.02
CA ALA A 166 3.09 -17.36 13.73
C ALA A 166 4.11 -17.52 14.88
N ASP A 167 5.02 -18.49 14.78
CA ASP A 167 6.02 -18.73 15.83
C ASP A 167 7.07 -17.61 15.93
N SER A 168 7.26 -16.83 14.87
CA SER A 168 8.33 -15.82 14.76
C SER A 168 7.84 -14.41 14.41
N PHE A 169 6.57 -14.23 14.09
CA PHE A 169 5.98 -12.94 13.74
C PHE A 169 4.47 -12.93 13.95
N SER A 170 3.90 -11.74 14.05
CA SER A 170 2.46 -11.48 13.96
C SER A 170 2.15 -10.45 12.87
N ASN A 171 0.99 -10.62 12.25
CA ASN A 171 0.39 -9.64 11.36
C ASN A 171 -0.88 -9.09 11.99
N TYR A 172 -1.03 -7.77 11.98
CA TYR A 172 -2.23 -7.05 12.40
C TYR A 172 -2.76 -6.26 11.21
N PHE A 173 -4.07 -6.12 11.11
CA PHE A 173 -4.69 -5.36 10.02
C PHE A 173 -5.48 -4.22 10.63
N VAL A 174 -5.25 -2.99 10.16
CA VAL A 174 -5.97 -1.81 10.63
C VAL A 174 -6.64 -1.07 9.49
N ALA A 175 -7.85 -0.60 9.74
CA ALA A 175 -8.67 0.19 8.82
C ALA A 175 -9.72 0.99 9.62
N PRO A 176 -10.43 1.95 8.99
CA PRO A 176 -11.61 2.57 9.61
C PRO A 176 -12.65 1.51 10.00
N GLU A 177 -13.33 1.70 11.14
CA GLU A 177 -14.31 0.73 11.67
C GLU A 177 -15.47 0.46 10.68
N ASP A 178 -15.92 1.50 9.98
CA ASP A 178 -17.04 1.45 9.04
C ASP A 178 -16.60 1.30 7.56
N ALA A 179 -15.33 0.99 7.31
CA ALA A 179 -14.83 0.80 5.95
C ALA A 179 -15.48 -0.44 5.28
N PRO A 180 -15.82 -0.37 3.98
CA PRO A 180 -16.28 -1.55 3.25
C PRO A 180 -15.16 -2.59 3.14
N ASP A 181 -15.51 -3.86 2.91
CA ASP A 181 -14.54 -4.95 2.80
C ASP A 181 -13.55 -4.73 1.63
N GLU A 182 -13.97 -4.00 0.59
CA GLU A 182 -13.17 -3.62 -0.56
C GLU A 182 -12.10 -2.55 -0.25
N ALA A 183 -12.24 -1.79 0.85
CA ALA A 183 -11.25 -0.80 1.22
C ALA A 183 -9.90 -1.46 1.56
N MET A 184 -8.81 -0.81 1.16
CA MET A 184 -7.47 -1.28 1.48
C MET A 184 -7.20 -1.16 2.99
N LYS A 185 -6.51 -2.14 3.55
CA LYS A 185 -6.07 -2.17 4.95
C LYS A 185 -4.57 -1.88 5.03
N VAL A 186 -4.10 -1.45 6.20
CA VAL A 186 -2.66 -1.50 6.52
C VAL A 186 -2.40 -2.80 7.27
N GLU A 187 -1.53 -3.65 6.72
CA GLU A 187 -0.96 -4.79 7.44
C GLU A 187 0.30 -4.34 8.19
N LEU A 188 0.33 -4.55 9.50
CA LEU A 188 1.48 -4.33 10.37
C LEU A 188 2.12 -5.68 10.67
N THR A 189 3.32 -5.91 10.16
CA THR A 189 4.07 -7.14 10.44
C THR A 189 5.14 -6.88 11.49
N TYR A 190 4.99 -7.53 12.64
CA TYR A 190 5.94 -7.46 13.74
C TYR A 190 6.72 -8.77 13.88
N ASN A 191 8.05 -8.72 13.72
CA ASN A 191 8.94 -9.86 13.92
C ASN A 191 9.45 -9.90 15.38
N TYR A 192 9.40 -11.06 16.03
CA TYR A 192 9.66 -11.20 17.47
C TYR A 192 11.13 -11.15 17.87
N ASP A 193 12.03 -10.96 16.91
CA ASP A 193 13.47 -10.97 17.14
C ASP A 193 14.09 -9.59 17.35
N GLY A 194 13.27 -8.53 17.41
CA GLY A 194 13.70 -7.17 17.70
C GLY A 194 14.64 -6.60 16.64
N ARG A 195 14.44 -7.01 15.38
CA ARG A 195 15.18 -6.45 14.24
C ARG A 195 14.69 -5.03 13.93
N GLU A 196 15.62 -4.24 13.41
CA GLU A 196 15.34 -2.92 12.82
C GLU A 196 15.27 -3.05 11.30
N TYR A 197 14.60 -2.12 10.63
CA TYR A 197 14.41 -2.14 9.18
C TYR A 197 15.06 -0.95 8.47
N THR A 198 15.45 -1.18 7.22
CA THR A 198 15.94 -0.17 6.29
C THR A 198 14.80 0.28 5.39
N MET A 199 14.44 1.57 5.44
CA MET A 199 13.32 2.11 4.67
C MET A 199 13.49 1.97 3.14
N GLY A 200 14.72 2.15 2.63
CA GLY A 200 14.94 2.30 1.21
C GLY A 200 14.32 3.60 0.66
N ASP A 201 14.24 3.70 -0.66
CA ASP A 201 13.57 4.77 -1.40
C ASP A 201 12.73 4.28 -2.60
N GLY A 202 12.53 2.95 -2.74
CA GLY A 202 11.58 2.38 -3.71
C GLY A 202 10.12 2.62 -3.32
N TRP A 203 9.79 2.43 -2.04
CA TRP A 203 8.46 2.74 -1.52
C TRP A 203 8.33 4.24 -1.16
N GLY A 204 7.16 4.80 -1.43
CA GLY A 204 6.84 6.20 -1.17
C GLY A 204 6.11 6.38 0.15
N HIS A 205 4.81 6.10 0.12
CA HIS A 205 3.88 6.39 1.20
C HIS A 205 2.58 5.60 1.06
N VAL A 206 1.77 5.64 2.12
CA VAL A 206 0.35 5.27 2.08
C VAL A 206 -0.48 6.52 2.33
N ALA A 207 -1.52 6.73 1.55
CA ALA A 207 -2.36 7.92 1.63
C ALA A 207 -3.70 7.63 2.33
N VAL A 208 -4.08 8.51 3.25
CA VAL A 208 -5.38 8.53 3.92
C VAL A 208 -6.23 9.63 3.28
N ARG A 209 -7.42 9.26 2.82
CA ARG A 209 -8.40 10.21 2.31
C ARG A 209 -8.99 11.02 3.47
N VAL A 210 -9.14 12.33 3.28
CA VAL A 210 -9.78 13.22 4.27
C VAL A 210 -10.76 14.17 3.59
N ASP A 211 -11.80 14.57 4.32
CA ASP A 211 -12.81 15.51 3.83
C ASP A 211 -12.31 16.96 3.82
N ASP A 212 -11.51 17.34 4.83
CA ASP A 212 -10.93 18.66 5.00
C ASP A 212 -9.49 18.51 5.48
N LEU A 213 -8.55 18.96 4.64
CA LEU A 213 -7.11 18.76 4.87
C LEU A 213 -6.59 19.52 6.09
N ASP A 214 -7.02 20.77 6.28
CA ASP A 214 -6.53 21.61 7.36
C ASP A 214 -7.09 21.13 8.71
N ASP A 215 -8.39 20.80 8.78
CA ASP A 215 -9.00 20.22 9.99
C ASP A 215 -8.39 18.85 10.33
N ALA A 216 -8.13 18.02 9.31
CA ALA A 216 -7.46 16.74 9.47
C ALA A 216 -6.05 16.90 10.04
N TRP A 217 -5.27 17.83 9.51
CA TRP A 217 -3.93 18.13 9.99
C TRP A 217 -3.93 18.65 11.43
N ASP A 218 -4.82 19.60 11.77
CA ASP A 218 -4.96 20.12 13.13
C ASP A 218 -5.34 19.02 14.13
N ALA A 219 -6.16 18.06 13.72
CA ALA A 219 -6.48 16.89 14.53
C ALA A 219 -5.24 16.01 14.77
N LEU A 220 -4.42 15.75 13.76
CA LEU A 220 -3.17 15.02 13.90
C LEU A 220 -2.18 15.72 14.84
N MET A 221 -2.04 17.04 14.72
CA MET A 221 -1.18 17.84 15.60
C MET A 221 -1.68 17.80 17.06
N THR A 222 -2.99 17.92 17.26
CA THR A 222 -3.63 17.74 18.59
C THR A 222 -3.36 16.35 19.16
N ARG A 223 -3.32 15.34 18.29
CA ARG A 223 -3.02 13.95 18.63
C ARG A 223 -1.51 13.69 18.73
N GLU A 224 -0.66 14.70 18.56
CA GLU A 224 0.81 14.60 18.62
C GLU A 224 1.40 13.65 17.56
N ALA A 225 0.85 13.65 16.35
CA ALA A 225 1.52 13.03 15.21
C ALA A 225 2.81 13.82 14.86
N PRO A 226 3.84 13.19 14.27
CA PRO A 226 5.02 13.90 13.79
C PRO A 226 4.68 15.02 12.80
N ASP A 227 5.13 16.24 13.10
CA ASP A 227 5.06 17.39 12.19
C ASP A 227 6.17 17.24 11.13
N TYR A 228 5.80 17.03 9.87
CA TYR A 228 6.74 16.72 8.79
C TYR A 228 6.57 17.60 7.54
N ARG A 229 5.47 17.44 6.79
CA ARG A 229 5.12 18.33 5.66
C ARG A 229 3.69 18.81 5.84
N ASP A 230 3.54 19.99 6.44
CA ASP A 230 2.23 20.58 6.71
C ASP A 230 1.50 21.02 5.42
N PRO A 231 0.17 21.22 5.46
CA PRO A 231 -0.60 21.64 4.28
C PRO A 231 -0.05 22.91 3.61
N ALA A 232 0.36 23.92 4.37
CA ALA A 232 0.85 25.17 3.79
C ALA A 232 2.19 24.98 3.06
N SER A 233 3.03 24.07 3.53
CA SER A 233 4.28 23.68 2.85
C SER A 233 4.05 22.90 1.55
N CYS A 234 2.84 22.37 1.36
CA CYS A 234 2.40 21.57 0.22
C CYS A 234 1.29 22.26 -0.60
N ASP A 235 1.26 23.60 -0.56
CA ASP A 235 0.30 24.44 -1.30
C ASP A 235 -1.18 24.09 -1.02
N HIS A 236 -1.46 23.49 0.15
CA HIS A 236 -2.77 22.98 0.59
C HIS A 236 -3.38 21.91 -0.32
N ASN A 237 -2.58 21.16 -1.07
CA ASN A 237 -3.08 20.03 -1.89
C ASN A 237 -3.05 18.69 -1.13
N TYR A 238 -2.09 18.54 -0.22
CA TYR A 238 -1.88 17.35 0.60
C TYR A 238 -1.03 17.72 1.83
N ALA A 239 -0.82 16.77 2.73
CA ALA A 239 0.12 16.88 3.84
C ALA A 239 0.75 15.53 4.15
N PHE A 240 1.88 15.50 4.85
CA PHE A 240 2.51 14.26 5.30
C PHE A 240 2.85 14.29 6.77
N THR A 241 2.53 13.19 7.45
CA THR A 241 3.07 12.79 8.75
C THR A 241 3.91 11.52 8.57
N LYS A 242 4.49 11.02 9.67
CA LYS A 242 5.15 9.71 9.71
C LYS A 242 4.62 8.88 10.86
N ASP A 243 4.69 7.56 10.72
CA ASP A 243 4.52 6.66 11.87
C ASP A 243 5.77 6.65 12.77
N GLN A 244 5.76 5.82 13.80
CA GLN A 244 6.85 5.66 14.76
C GLN A 244 8.16 5.15 14.13
N ASP A 245 8.06 4.35 13.06
CA ASP A 245 9.19 3.73 12.37
C ASP A 245 9.65 4.55 11.14
N GLY A 246 8.95 5.64 10.84
CA GLY A 246 9.29 6.60 9.79
C GLY A 246 8.60 6.38 8.45
N HIS A 247 7.65 5.45 8.36
CA HIS A 247 6.80 5.28 7.17
C HIS A 247 6.00 6.55 6.95
N GLU A 248 6.02 7.07 5.71
CA GLU A 248 5.29 8.29 5.39
C GLU A 248 3.80 7.98 5.20
N VAL A 249 2.96 8.80 5.82
CA VAL A 249 1.50 8.76 5.66
C VAL A 249 1.04 10.09 5.11
N GLU A 250 0.49 10.07 3.90
CA GLU A 250 -0.08 11.23 3.23
C GLU A 250 -1.52 11.47 3.69
N LEU A 251 -1.93 12.73 3.77
CA LEU A 251 -3.31 13.17 3.86
C LEU A 251 -3.69 13.86 2.56
N VAL A 252 -4.77 13.41 1.94
CA VAL A 252 -5.21 13.94 0.65
C VAL A 252 -6.74 14.06 0.61
N THR A 253 -7.23 15.12 -0.03
CA THR A 253 -8.65 15.28 -0.32
C THR A 253 -8.98 14.68 -1.69
N ARG A 254 -10.12 14.01 -1.82
CA ARG A 254 -10.59 13.57 -3.14
C ARG A 254 -11.33 14.73 -3.81
N ASP A 255 -10.81 15.22 -4.95
CA ASP A 255 -11.53 16.15 -5.83
C ASP A 255 -12.68 15.46 -6.60
#